data_AF-A0A923PQM2-F1
#
_entry.id   AF-A0A923PQM2-F1
#
_cell.length_a   1.000
_cell.length_b   1.000
_cell.length_c   1.000
_cell.angle_alpha   90.00
_cell.angle_beta   90.00
_cell.angle_gamma   90.00
#
_symmetry.space_group_name_H-M   'P 1'
#
loop_
_entity.id
_entity.type
_entity.pdbx_description
1 polymer ?
#
loop_
_entity_poly.entity_id
_entity_poly.type
_entity_poly.pdbx_seq_one_letter_code
_entity_poly.pdbx_strand_id
1 'polypeptide(L)'
;MPTDKLEDFILQNRETFDAEAPAEGVWDRIEAALCVQEDDCDPFESFVAKRREDFDGTTPPPRLEGRIFAALDEVETAATPQLRTVQRRRAWLPLLGIAASLLLLLATAFTLGNSRGYRSAEEDRLAAEIARIDPDFAEVESFYRSKIADQVTAVTQANHDPQLIEDLAAIDEATEDIRNALLEVPVSQRADLVQKLIGTYRTKLDILLRIQRQLPPPPMEEATTQSNNNEI
;
A
#
# COMPACT_ATOMS: atom_id res chain seq x y z
N MET A 1 -23.27 -23.91 16.65
CA MET A 1 -22.08 -23.49 15.88
C MET A 1 -21.08 -24.62 16.00
N PRO A 2 -20.66 -25.28 14.91
CA PRO A 2 -19.54 -26.20 14.98
C PRO A 2 -18.26 -25.40 15.26
N THR A 3 -17.60 -25.69 16.37
CA THR A 3 -16.27 -25.13 16.70
C THR A 3 -15.24 -25.75 15.76
N ASP A 4 -14.30 -24.93 15.25
CA ASP A 4 -13.20 -25.45 14.44
C ASP A 4 -12.20 -26.20 15.34
N LYS A 5 -11.41 -27.11 14.77
CA LYS A 5 -10.41 -27.93 15.49
C LYS A 5 -9.45 -27.09 16.32
N LEU A 6 -9.17 -25.86 15.89
CA LEU A 6 -8.33 -24.91 16.63
C LEU A 6 -9.04 -24.37 17.87
N GLU A 7 -10.33 -24.07 17.78
CA GLU A 7 -11.13 -23.57 18.90
C GLU A 7 -11.25 -24.63 19.99
N ASP A 8 -11.51 -25.89 19.61
CA ASP A 8 -11.53 -27.01 20.54
C ASP A 8 -10.18 -27.20 21.23
N PHE A 9 -9.07 -27.10 20.48
CA PHE A 9 -7.73 -27.22 21.04
C PHE A 9 -7.42 -26.10 22.04
N ILE A 10 -7.75 -24.85 21.72
CA ILE A 10 -7.51 -23.70 22.62
C ILE A 10 -8.35 -23.83 23.88
N LEU A 11 -9.63 -24.18 23.77
CA LEU A 11 -10.51 -24.36 24.93
C LEU A 11 -10.02 -25.50 25.83
N GLN A 12 -9.51 -26.57 25.24
CA GLN A 12 -9.05 -27.75 25.97
C GLN A 12 -7.69 -27.56 26.65
N ASN A 13 -6.86 -26.63 26.17
CA ASN A 13 -5.53 -26.33 26.72
C ASN A 13 -5.46 -24.96 27.42
N ARG A 14 -6.59 -24.28 27.62
CA ARG A 14 -6.62 -22.95 28.23
C ARG A 14 -6.06 -22.95 29.65
N GLU A 15 -6.45 -23.92 30.48
CA GLU A 15 -5.96 -24.01 31.86
C GLU A 15 -4.44 -24.23 31.91
N THR A 16 -3.89 -25.02 30.98
CA THR A 16 -2.43 -25.20 30.88
C THR A 16 -1.73 -23.92 30.44
N PHE A 17 -2.30 -23.15 29.51
CA PHE A 17 -1.71 -21.87 29.09
C PHE A 17 -1.78 -20.79 30.19
N ASP A 18 -2.87 -20.75 30.96
CA ASP A 18 -3.06 -19.74 32.00
C ASP A 18 -2.25 -20.05 33.28
N ALA A 19 -1.91 -21.32 33.54
CA ALA A 19 -1.22 -21.77 34.76
C ALA A 19 0.27 -22.11 34.58
N GLU A 20 0.74 -22.37 33.36
CA GLU A 20 2.13 -22.71 33.10
C GLU A 20 2.99 -21.45 33.08
N ALA A 21 3.66 -21.19 34.20
CA ALA A 21 4.70 -20.18 34.24
C ALA A 21 5.85 -20.59 33.30
N PRO A 22 6.46 -19.65 32.57
CA PRO A 22 7.63 -19.95 31.76
C PRO A 22 8.75 -20.51 32.66
N ALA A 23 9.66 -21.28 32.07
CA ALA A 23 10.82 -21.82 32.79
C ALA A 23 11.55 -20.70 33.55
N GLU A 24 12.00 -21.00 34.78
CA GLU A 24 12.75 -20.03 35.59
C GLU A 24 13.94 -19.48 34.79
N GLY A 25 14.12 -18.15 34.86
CA GLY A 25 15.14 -17.43 34.11
C GLY A 25 14.85 -17.18 32.63
N VAL A 26 13.65 -17.49 32.10
CA VAL A 26 13.24 -17.00 30.77
C VAL A 26 13.25 -15.47 30.75
N TRP A 27 12.68 -14.83 31.76
CA TRP A 27 12.67 -13.38 31.87
C TRP A 27 14.07 -12.82 32.07
N ASP A 28 14.88 -13.43 32.93
CA ASP A 28 16.28 -13.02 33.13
C ASP A 28 17.11 -13.12 31.82
N ARG A 29 16.85 -14.13 30.98
CA ARG A 29 17.48 -14.25 29.66
C ARG A 29 16.99 -13.21 28.66
N ILE A 30 15.71 -12.87 28.69
CA ILE A 30 15.13 -11.80 27.85
C ILE A 30 15.71 -10.45 28.28
N GLU A 31 15.74 -10.16 29.58
CA GLU A 31 16.32 -8.94 30.14
C GLU A 31 17.81 -8.85 29.84
N ALA A 32 18.57 -9.93 30.03
CA ALA A 32 19.97 -9.99 29.64
C ALA A 32 20.20 -9.78 28.14
N ALA A 33 19.30 -10.28 27.28
CA ALA A 33 19.37 -10.08 25.83
C ALA A 33 19.02 -8.64 25.40
N LEU A 34 18.15 -7.97 26.15
CA LEU A 34 17.82 -6.55 25.96
C LEU A 34 18.96 -5.64 26.47
N CYS A 35 19.70 -6.06 27.50
CA CYS A 35 20.81 -5.31 28.09
C CYS A 35 22.16 -5.44 27.36
N VAL A 36 22.23 -6.05 26.16
CA VAL A 36 23.51 -6.27 25.42
C VAL A 36 24.14 -4.99 24.86
N GLN A 37 23.51 -3.82 25.00
CA GLN A 37 24.14 -2.54 24.70
C GLN A 37 24.13 -1.62 25.92
N GLU A 38 25.04 -1.88 26.86
CA GLU A 38 25.26 -1.09 28.10
C GLU A 38 25.68 0.39 27.88
N ASP A 39 25.61 0.94 26.66
CA ASP A 39 25.92 2.35 26.40
C ASP A 39 24.91 3.11 25.51
N ASP A 40 23.87 2.45 24.98
CA ASP A 40 22.84 3.12 24.19
C ASP A 40 21.46 2.90 24.82
N CYS A 41 21.10 3.78 25.78
CA CYS A 41 19.69 4.06 26.00
C CYS A 41 19.10 4.42 24.63
N ASP A 42 18.15 3.63 24.12
CA ASP A 42 17.54 3.83 22.80
C ASP A 42 17.26 5.34 22.62
N PRO A 43 17.69 5.96 21.50
CA PRO A 43 17.34 7.35 21.17
C PRO A 43 15.86 7.68 21.41
N PHE A 44 14.97 6.70 21.27
CA PHE A 44 13.56 6.82 21.61
C PHE A 44 13.31 6.95 23.12
N GLU A 45 13.91 6.11 23.96
CA GLU A 45 13.72 6.15 25.41
C GLU A 45 14.24 7.47 26.00
N SER A 46 15.39 7.95 25.52
CA SER A 46 15.92 9.26 25.91
C SER A 46 15.03 10.42 25.43
N PHE A 47 14.42 10.32 24.24
CA PHE A 47 13.45 11.28 23.74
C PHE A 47 12.19 11.32 24.60
N VAL A 48 11.61 10.16 24.91
CA VAL A 48 10.38 10.06 25.73
C VAL A 48 10.64 10.55 27.15
N ALA A 49 11.76 10.14 27.78
CA ALA A 49 12.13 10.59 29.12
C ALA A 49 12.31 12.11 29.17
N LYS A 50 12.95 12.70 28.15
CA LYS A 50 13.17 14.15 28.05
C LYS A 50 11.88 14.94 27.78
N ARG A 51 10.89 14.33 27.12
CA ARG A 51 9.63 14.98 26.71
C ARG A 51 8.43 14.61 27.59
N ARG A 52 8.62 13.82 28.64
CA ARG A 52 7.54 13.34 29.51
C ARG A 52 6.70 14.49 30.09
N GLU A 53 7.33 15.55 30.55
CA GLU A 53 6.64 16.75 31.04
C GLU A 53 5.87 17.49 29.94
N ASP A 54 6.36 17.48 28.69
CA ASP A 54 5.64 18.06 27.54
C ASP A 54 4.37 17.26 27.24
N PHE A 55 4.39 15.94 27.41
CA PHE A 55 3.23 15.07 27.21
C PHE A 55 2.20 15.21 28.33
N ASP A 56 2.64 15.26 29.59
CA ASP A 56 1.75 15.33 30.75
C ASP A 56 1.19 16.76 30.98
N GLY A 57 1.88 17.78 30.48
CA GLY A 57 1.54 19.20 30.72
C GLY A 57 0.79 19.90 29.58
N THR A 58 0.70 19.30 28.38
CA THR A 58 0.02 19.94 27.25
C THR A 58 -1.39 19.40 27.06
N THR A 59 -2.39 20.17 27.52
CA THR A 59 -3.72 20.06 26.94
C THR A 59 -3.59 20.49 25.47
N PRO A 60 -3.95 19.64 24.49
CA PRO A 60 -3.80 19.97 23.08
C PRO A 60 -4.55 21.28 22.78
N PRO A 61 -4.03 22.13 21.89
CA PRO A 61 -4.68 23.40 21.59
C PRO A 61 -6.14 23.14 21.16
N PRO A 62 -7.14 23.84 21.73
CA PRO A 62 -8.57 23.51 21.61
C PRO A 62 -9.10 23.52 20.16
N ARG A 63 -8.28 23.98 19.20
CA ARG A 63 -8.57 23.92 17.77
C ARG A 63 -8.49 22.51 17.18
N LEU A 64 -7.72 21.59 17.76
CA LEU A 64 -7.64 20.21 17.27
C LEU A 64 -8.86 19.39 17.73
N GLU A 65 -9.20 19.50 19.01
CA GLU A 65 -10.42 18.89 19.57
C GLU A 65 -11.67 19.39 18.85
N GLY A 66 -11.79 20.72 18.66
CA GLY A 66 -12.93 21.30 17.95
C GLY A 66 -13.08 20.83 16.49
N ARG A 67 -11.97 20.50 15.80
CA ARG A 67 -12.04 19.96 14.43
C ARG A 67 -12.44 18.49 14.41
N ILE A 68 -11.98 17.70 15.39
CA ILE A 68 -12.34 16.28 15.50
C ILE A 68 -13.82 16.15 15.86
N PHE A 69 -14.29 16.93 16.84
CA PHE A 69 -15.71 16.95 17.22
C PHE A 69 -16.61 17.54 16.13
N ALA A 70 -16.18 18.59 15.42
CA ALA A 70 -16.93 19.12 14.28
C ALA A 70 -17.03 18.10 13.13
N ALA A 71 -15.96 17.33 12.86
CA ALA A 71 -15.98 16.28 11.85
C ALA A 71 -16.89 15.09 12.24
N LEU A 72 -17.07 14.83 13.54
CA LEU A 72 -18.01 13.82 14.04
C LEU A 72 -19.48 14.31 13.96
N ASP A 73 -19.74 15.58 14.28
CA ASP A 73 -21.07 16.21 14.16
C ASP A 73 -21.54 16.38 12.70
N GLU A 74 -20.59 16.59 11.77
CA GLU A 74 -20.87 16.72 10.32
C GLU A 74 -21.26 15.37 9.70
N VAL A 75 -20.87 14.24 10.30
CA VAL A 75 -21.27 12.89 9.87
C VAL A 75 -22.69 12.55 10.36
N GLU A 76 -23.14 13.07 11.50
CA GLU A 76 -24.51 12.84 12.02
C GLU A 76 -25.58 13.79 11.43
N THR A 77 -25.20 14.91 10.83
CA THR A 77 -26.15 15.92 10.32
C THR A 77 -26.33 15.92 8.80
N ALA A 78 -25.99 14.82 8.12
CA ALA A 78 -26.33 14.59 6.71
C ALA A 78 -27.84 14.34 6.49
N ALA A 79 -28.67 15.26 6.95
CA ALA A 79 -30.09 15.36 6.65
C ALA A 79 -30.30 16.28 5.44
N THR A 80 -30.58 15.65 4.29
CA THR A 80 -31.31 16.17 3.11
C THR A 80 -30.78 17.43 2.39
N PRO A 81 -30.37 17.33 1.11
CA PRO A 81 -30.11 18.50 0.29
C PRO A 81 -31.44 19.11 -0.16
N GLN A 82 -31.79 20.30 0.36
CA GLN A 82 -32.90 21.07 -0.18
C GLN A 82 -32.52 21.68 -1.52
N LEU A 83 -33.08 21.12 -2.60
CA LEU A 83 -32.98 21.60 -3.96
C LEU A 83 -33.62 23.00 -4.08
N ARG A 84 -32.79 24.04 -4.13
CA ARG A 84 -33.24 25.37 -4.55
C ARG A 84 -33.55 25.36 -6.04
N THR A 85 -34.83 25.50 -6.36
CA THR A 85 -35.30 25.70 -7.73
C THR A 85 -35.16 27.18 -8.11
N VAL A 86 -34.22 27.49 -9.00
CA VAL A 86 -34.13 28.81 -9.64
C VAL A 86 -34.76 28.70 -11.03
N GLN A 87 -35.90 29.34 -11.21
CA GLN A 87 -36.59 29.39 -12.50
C GLN A 87 -35.83 30.25 -13.52
N ARG A 88 -35.52 29.63 -14.67
CA ARG A 88 -35.19 30.23 -15.96
C ARG A 88 -36.08 31.42 -16.33
N ARG A 89 -35.47 32.51 -16.81
CA ARG A 89 -35.58 33.13 -18.17
C ARG A 89 -34.34 34.03 -18.29
N ARG A 90 -33.67 34.30 -19.41
CA ARG A 90 -33.96 34.28 -20.85
C ARG A 90 -32.58 34.31 -21.54
N ALA A 91 -32.47 33.64 -22.69
CA ALA A 91 -31.28 33.55 -23.50
C ALA A 91 -30.60 34.91 -23.75
N TRP A 92 -29.26 34.91 -23.89
CA TRP A 92 -28.50 35.44 -25.04
C TRP A 92 -26.99 35.15 -24.90
N LEU A 93 -26.38 34.70 -26.01
CA LEU A 93 -24.95 34.60 -26.36
C LEU A 93 -24.18 33.29 -26.08
N PRO A 94 -24.12 32.35 -27.06
CA PRO A 94 -23.24 31.19 -27.05
C PRO A 94 -21.85 31.52 -27.59
N LEU A 95 -21.07 32.37 -26.92
CA LEU A 95 -19.65 32.63 -27.29
C LEU A 95 -18.70 32.65 -26.08
N LEU A 96 -19.20 32.53 -24.85
CA LEU A 96 -18.37 32.40 -23.65
C LEU A 96 -17.96 30.94 -23.33
N GLY A 97 -18.40 29.96 -24.14
CA GLY A 97 -18.10 28.55 -23.91
C GLY A 97 -16.71 28.11 -24.39
N ILE A 98 -16.10 28.83 -25.33
CA ILE A 98 -14.83 28.43 -25.96
C ILE A 98 -13.63 28.76 -25.06
N ALA A 99 -13.65 29.90 -24.36
CA ALA A 99 -12.60 30.25 -23.41
C ALA A 99 -12.62 29.32 -22.19
N ALA A 100 -13.80 28.93 -21.71
CA ALA A 100 -13.93 28.00 -20.60
C ALA A 100 -13.44 26.59 -20.96
N SER A 101 -13.70 26.10 -22.17
CA SER A 101 -13.15 24.80 -22.63
C SER A 101 -11.65 24.87 -22.86
N LEU A 102 -11.10 25.99 -23.35
CA LEU A 102 -9.65 26.18 -23.46
C LEU A 102 -8.98 26.29 -22.09
N LEU A 103 -9.58 26.99 -21.13
CA LEU A 103 -9.10 27.08 -19.76
C LEU A 103 -9.24 25.75 -19.03
N LEU A 104 -10.30 24.98 -19.27
CA LEU A 104 -10.46 23.64 -18.71
C LEU A 104 -9.46 22.68 -19.33
N LEU A 105 -9.22 22.74 -20.65
CA LEU A 105 -8.18 21.96 -21.31
C LEU A 105 -6.78 22.36 -20.83
N LEU A 106 -6.47 23.65 -20.71
CA LEU A 106 -5.21 24.14 -20.17
C LEU A 106 -5.04 23.79 -18.70
N ALA A 107 -6.09 23.88 -17.88
CA ALA A 107 -6.05 23.50 -16.48
C ALA A 107 -5.88 21.98 -16.34
N THR A 108 -6.56 21.17 -17.14
CA THR A 108 -6.35 19.71 -17.15
C THR A 108 -4.98 19.33 -17.71
N ALA A 109 -4.50 20.00 -18.75
CA ALA A 109 -3.17 19.76 -19.30
C ALA A 109 -2.06 20.25 -18.36
N PHE A 110 -2.30 21.32 -17.62
CA PHE A 110 -1.41 21.82 -16.57
C PHE A 110 -1.45 20.89 -15.36
N THR A 111 -2.60 20.44 -14.87
CA THR A 111 -2.65 19.50 -13.72
C THR A 111 -2.14 18.10 -14.07
N LEU A 112 -2.47 17.56 -15.24
CA LEU A 112 -1.92 16.27 -15.71
C LEU A 112 -0.45 16.39 -16.15
N GLY A 113 -0.04 17.53 -16.70
CA GLY A 113 1.34 17.77 -17.15
C GLY A 113 2.29 18.09 -16.00
N ASN A 114 1.80 18.81 -14.99
CA ASN A 114 2.58 19.18 -13.80
C ASN A 114 2.75 17.99 -12.85
N SER A 115 1.71 17.16 -12.66
CA SER A 115 1.85 15.94 -11.85
C SER A 115 2.79 14.89 -12.47
N ARG A 116 2.84 14.79 -13.80
CA ARG A 116 3.80 13.91 -14.50
C ARG A 116 5.20 14.52 -14.64
N GLY A 117 5.30 15.83 -14.87
CA GLY A 117 6.59 16.53 -15.06
C GLY A 117 7.40 16.71 -13.77
N TYR A 118 6.74 16.92 -12.62
CA TYR A 118 7.44 16.92 -11.33
C TYR A 118 7.92 15.51 -10.95
N ARG A 119 7.11 14.47 -11.20
CA ARG A 119 7.51 13.07 -10.98
C ARG A 119 8.64 12.64 -11.92
N SER A 120 8.63 13.02 -13.19
CA SER A 120 9.70 12.62 -14.11
C SER A 120 11.06 13.22 -13.72
N ALA A 121 11.09 14.47 -13.23
CA ALA A 121 12.33 15.09 -12.78
C ALA A 121 12.88 14.46 -11.48
N GLU A 122 12.00 13.95 -10.64
CA GLU A 122 12.35 13.24 -9.40
C GLU A 122 12.79 11.80 -9.70
N GLU A 123 12.10 11.10 -10.60
CA GLU A 123 12.47 9.80 -11.15
C GLU A 123 13.85 9.83 -11.83
N ASP A 124 14.16 10.86 -12.63
CA ASP A 124 15.47 11.01 -13.27
C ASP A 124 16.62 11.15 -12.25
N ARG A 125 16.37 11.90 -11.17
CA ARG A 125 17.33 12.05 -10.06
C ARG A 125 17.52 10.74 -9.30
N LEU A 126 16.42 10.03 -9.08
CA LEU A 126 16.39 8.76 -8.39
C LEU A 126 17.10 7.67 -9.19
N ALA A 127 16.87 7.60 -10.50
CA ALA A 127 17.60 6.71 -11.41
C ALA A 127 19.10 7.00 -11.43
N ALA A 128 19.51 8.27 -11.46
CA ALA A 128 20.93 8.65 -11.44
C ALA A 128 21.62 8.30 -10.10
N GLU A 129 20.91 8.44 -8.98
CA GLU A 129 21.45 8.11 -7.66
C GLU A 129 21.49 6.60 -7.42
N ILE A 130 20.47 5.86 -7.87
CA ILE A 130 20.44 4.40 -7.86
C ILE A 130 21.59 3.82 -8.69
N ALA A 131 21.82 4.34 -9.90
CA ALA A 131 22.91 3.89 -10.77
C ALA A 131 24.31 4.11 -10.16
N ARG A 132 24.46 5.02 -9.18
CA ARG A 132 25.70 5.23 -8.43
C ARG A 132 25.88 4.24 -7.28
N ILE A 133 24.78 3.76 -6.69
CA ILE A 133 24.79 2.84 -5.55
C ILE A 133 24.98 1.41 -6.06
N ASP A 134 24.17 1.02 -7.05
CA ASP A 134 24.20 -0.30 -7.66
C ASP A 134 23.80 -0.18 -9.14
N PRO A 135 24.77 -0.29 -10.07
CA PRO A 135 24.48 -0.20 -11.50
C PRO A 135 23.61 -1.36 -12.01
N ASP A 136 23.61 -2.50 -11.31
CA ASP A 136 22.85 -3.69 -11.69
C ASP A 136 21.42 -3.61 -11.15
N PHE A 137 21.17 -2.80 -10.11
CA PHE A 137 19.83 -2.65 -9.52
C PHE A 137 18.80 -2.16 -10.52
N ALA A 138 19.13 -1.17 -11.35
CA ALA A 138 18.19 -0.61 -12.33
C ALA A 138 17.71 -1.68 -13.32
N GLU A 139 18.61 -2.58 -13.74
CA GLU A 139 18.27 -3.72 -14.59
C GLU A 139 17.38 -4.71 -13.84
N VAL A 140 17.77 -5.09 -12.62
CA VAL A 140 17.01 -6.03 -11.78
C VAL A 140 15.60 -5.52 -11.50
N GLU A 141 15.46 -4.24 -11.16
CA GLU A 141 14.16 -3.60 -10.95
C GLU A 141 13.32 -3.64 -12.22
N SER A 142 13.88 -3.25 -13.37
CA SER A 142 13.17 -3.27 -14.64
C SER A 142 12.65 -4.67 -14.98
N PHE A 143 13.46 -5.71 -14.73
CA PHE A 143 13.10 -7.10 -14.92
C PHE A 143 11.89 -7.49 -14.07
N TYR A 144 11.92 -7.21 -12.76
CA TYR A 144 10.80 -7.56 -11.89
C TYR A 144 9.54 -6.76 -12.22
N ARG A 145 9.65 -5.45 -12.49
CA ARG A 145 8.49 -4.63 -12.86
C ARG A 145 7.80 -5.13 -14.12
N SER A 146 8.58 -5.53 -15.14
CA SER A 146 8.03 -6.14 -16.35
C SER A 146 7.31 -7.47 -16.04
N LYS A 147 7.93 -8.37 -15.26
CA LYS A 147 7.33 -9.66 -14.91
C LYS A 147 6.05 -9.51 -14.09
N ILE A 148 6.04 -8.56 -13.16
CA ILE A 148 4.87 -8.25 -12.34
C ILE A 148 3.75 -7.69 -13.23
N ALA A 149 4.04 -6.78 -14.16
CA ALA A 149 3.03 -6.22 -15.06
C ALA A 149 2.38 -7.30 -15.94
N ASP A 150 3.19 -8.20 -16.52
CA ASP A 150 2.69 -9.34 -17.29
C ASP A 150 1.75 -10.22 -16.44
N GLN A 151 2.18 -10.51 -15.22
CA GLN A 151 1.46 -11.40 -14.32
C GLN A 151 0.18 -10.78 -13.75
N VAL A 152 0.20 -9.50 -13.39
CA VAL A 152 -1.00 -8.74 -12.98
C VAL A 152 -2.01 -8.76 -14.12
N THR A 153 -1.56 -8.56 -15.36
CA THR A 153 -2.45 -8.62 -16.53
C THR A 153 -3.08 -10.01 -16.67
N ALA A 154 -2.29 -11.08 -16.54
CA ALA A 154 -2.79 -12.45 -16.61
C ALA A 154 -3.79 -12.77 -15.49
N VAL A 155 -3.50 -12.33 -14.24
CA VAL A 155 -4.35 -12.57 -13.08
C VAL A 155 -5.66 -11.77 -13.18
N THR A 156 -5.61 -10.50 -13.58
CA THR A 156 -6.80 -9.63 -13.69
C THR A 156 -7.72 -10.03 -14.84
N GLN A 157 -7.18 -10.59 -15.93
CA GLN A 157 -7.99 -11.15 -17.02
C GLN A 157 -8.74 -12.41 -16.59
N ALA A 158 -8.14 -13.25 -15.76
CA ALA A 158 -8.73 -14.49 -15.29
C ALA A 158 -9.58 -14.30 -14.02
N ASN A 159 -9.24 -13.32 -13.17
CA ASN A 159 -9.88 -13.02 -11.89
C ASN A 159 -10.28 -11.54 -11.82
N HIS A 160 -11.58 -11.29 -11.69
CA HIS A 160 -12.14 -9.94 -11.59
C HIS A 160 -12.48 -9.54 -10.15
N ASP A 161 -11.87 -10.18 -9.16
CA ASP A 161 -12.04 -9.85 -7.75
C ASP A 161 -11.54 -8.41 -7.47
N PRO A 162 -12.43 -7.48 -7.07
CA PRO A 162 -12.05 -6.10 -6.78
C PRO A 162 -11.12 -5.99 -5.57
N GLN A 163 -11.24 -6.89 -4.58
CA GLN A 163 -10.39 -6.85 -3.39
C GLN A 163 -8.94 -7.15 -3.74
N LEU A 164 -8.71 -8.11 -4.63
CA LEU A 164 -7.36 -8.43 -5.13
C LEU A 164 -6.72 -7.24 -5.85
N ILE A 165 -7.50 -6.48 -6.63
CA ILE A 165 -6.99 -5.30 -7.34
C ILE A 165 -6.58 -4.22 -6.34
N GLU A 166 -7.38 -4.00 -5.29
CA GLU A 166 -7.08 -3.06 -4.22
C GLU A 166 -5.82 -3.47 -3.44
N ASP A 167 -5.70 -4.75 -3.06
CA ASP A 167 -4.53 -5.28 -2.37
C ASP A 167 -3.24 -5.11 -3.21
N LEU A 168 -3.32 -5.34 -4.52
CA LEU A 168 -2.19 -5.15 -5.42
C LEU A 168 -1.79 -3.68 -5.57
N ALA A 169 -2.77 -2.77 -5.60
CA ALA A 169 -2.52 -1.34 -5.63
C ALA A 169 -1.87 -0.84 -4.33
N ALA A 170 -2.30 -1.35 -3.18
CA ALA A 170 -1.68 -1.04 -1.88
C ALA A 170 -0.21 -1.50 -1.80
N ILE A 171 0.10 -2.68 -2.36
CA ILE A 171 1.49 -3.15 -2.46
C ILE A 171 2.33 -2.25 -3.37
N ASP A 172 1.76 -1.77 -4.48
CA ASP A 172 2.44 -0.83 -5.37
C ASP A 172 2.73 0.51 -4.69
N GLU A 173 1.77 1.05 -3.93
CA GLU A 173 1.95 2.25 -3.13
C GLU A 173 3.11 2.07 -2.12
N ALA A 174 3.09 0.99 -1.34
CA ALA A 174 4.16 0.69 -0.38
C ALA A 174 5.54 0.51 -1.05
N THR A 175 5.57 0.01 -2.29
CA THR A 175 6.81 -0.17 -3.06
C THR A 175 7.38 1.19 -3.51
N GLU A 176 6.51 2.12 -3.92
CA GLU A 176 6.91 3.48 -4.25
C GLU A 176 7.39 4.26 -3.02
N ASP A 177 6.78 4.05 -1.85
CA ASP A 177 7.28 4.66 -0.61
C ASP A 177 8.70 4.22 -0.27
N ILE A 178 9.01 2.92 -0.44
CA ILE A 178 10.38 2.40 -0.27
C ILE A 178 11.32 3.02 -1.31
N ARG A 179 10.88 3.17 -2.56
CA ARG A 179 11.64 3.82 -3.63
C ARG A 179 11.98 5.26 -3.24
N ASN A 180 11.01 6.03 -2.75
CA ASN A 180 11.21 7.41 -2.34
C ASN A 180 12.14 7.51 -1.12
N ALA A 181 12.02 6.60 -0.16
CA ALA A 181 12.88 6.56 1.02
C ALA A 181 14.36 6.37 0.65
N LEU A 182 14.69 5.68 -0.46
CA LEU A 182 16.08 5.52 -0.94
C LEU A 182 16.79 6.86 -1.19
N LEU A 183 16.04 7.93 -1.51
CA LEU A 183 16.61 9.26 -1.70
C LEU A 183 16.95 9.97 -0.39
N GLU A 184 16.19 9.68 0.66
CA GLU A 184 16.27 10.40 1.93
C GLU A 184 17.30 9.78 2.87
N VAL A 185 17.47 8.46 2.84
CA VAL A 185 18.43 7.78 3.71
C VAL A 185 19.90 7.99 3.29
N PRO A 186 20.84 7.97 4.27
CA PRO A 186 22.28 8.00 3.99
C PRO A 186 22.72 6.83 3.12
N VAL A 187 23.76 7.05 2.30
CA VAL A 187 24.31 6.06 1.34
C VAL A 187 24.60 4.70 2.00
N SER A 188 25.04 4.69 3.26
CA SER A 188 25.34 3.46 4.01
C SER A 188 24.12 2.56 4.26
N GLN A 189 22.90 3.10 4.29
CA GLN A 189 21.66 2.34 4.52
C GLN A 189 20.92 1.98 3.23
N ARG A 190 21.33 2.55 2.10
CA ARG A 190 20.62 2.38 0.82
C ARG A 190 20.72 0.95 0.29
N ALA A 191 21.84 0.26 0.51
CA ALA A 191 22.00 -1.13 0.10
C ALA A 191 20.97 -2.07 0.76
N ASP A 192 20.71 -1.87 2.05
CA ASP A 192 19.72 -2.66 2.79
C ASP A 192 18.29 -2.40 2.29
N LEU A 193 17.97 -1.14 1.98
CA LEU A 193 16.68 -0.78 1.40
C LEU A 193 16.52 -1.31 -0.03
N VAL A 194 17.57 -1.28 -0.84
CA VAL A 194 17.60 -1.91 -2.17
C VAL A 194 17.30 -3.40 -2.06
N GLN A 195 17.96 -4.11 -1.13
CA GLN A 195 17.72 -5.52 -0.90
C GLN A 195 16.28 -5.80 -0.46
N LYS A 196 15.74 -4.94 0.41
CA LYS A 196 14.34 -5.01 0.85
C LYS A 196 13.38 -4.79 -0.32
N LEU A 197 13.65 -3.82 -1.18
CA LEU A 197 12.85 -3.50 -2.36
C LEU A 197 12.83 -4.67 -3.36
N ILE A 198 13.98 -5.27 -3.65
CA ILE A 198 14.06 -6.51 -4.46
C ILE A 198 13.25 -7.63 -3.80
N GLY A 199 13.36 -7.78 -2.47
CA GLY A 199 12.57 -8.73 -1.70
C GLY A 199 11.07 -8.53 -1.90
N THR A 200 10.60 -7.30 -1.77
CA THR A 200 9.19 -6.93 -2.01
C THR A 200 8.73 -7.32 -3.42
N TYR A 201 9.53 -7.01 -4.45
CA TYR A 201 9.22 -7.41 -5.83
C TYR A 201 9.11 -8.92 -6.01
N ARG A 202 10.03 -9.69 -5.43
CA ARG A 202 10.00 -11.17 -5.48
C ARG A 202 8.74 -11.72 -4.82
N THR A 203 8.41 -11.22 -3.63
CA THR A 203 7.21 -11.63 -2.90
C THR A 203 5.95 -11.31 -3.68
N LYS A 204 5.85 -10.10 -4.27
CA LYS A 204 4.71 -9.72 -5.11
C LYS A 204 4.55 -10.67 -6.29
N LEU A 205 5.64 -10.98 -6.99
CA LEU A 205 5.63 -11.91 -8.11
C LEU A 205 5.20 -13.31 -7.68
N ASP A 206 5.67 -13.82 -6.54
CA ASP A 206 5.30 -15.14 -6.03
C ASP A 206 3.82 -15.22 -5.64
N ILE A 207 3.28 -14.18 -5.00
CA ILE A 207 1.83 -14.08 -4.70
C ILE A 207 1.03 -14.14 -6.00
N LEU A 208 1.41 -13.35 -7.00
CA LEU A 208 0.72 -13.33 -8.28
C LEU A 208 0.80 -14.68 -9.03
N LEU A 209 1.94 -15.38 -8.95
CA LEU A 209 2.09 -16.74 -9.49
C LEU A 209 1.23 -17.74 -8.74
N ARG A 210 1.14 -17.63 -7.41
CA ARG A 210 0.30 -18.50 -6.59
C ARG A 210 -1.19 -18.32 -6.91
N ILE A 211 -1.65 -17.08 -7.05
CA ILE A 211 -3.02 -16.76 -7.43
C ILE A 211 -3.32 -17.34 -8.81
N GLN A 212 -2.43 -17.14 -9.79
CA GLN A 212 -2.59 -17.71 -11.13
C GLN A 212 -2.73 -19.24 -11.13
N ARG A 213 -2.00 -19.95 -10.28
CA ARG A 213 -2.11 -21.42 -10.16
C ARG A 213 -3.43 -21.89 -9.55
N GLN A 214 -4.07 -21.05 -8.74
CA GLN A 214 -5.35 -21.34 -8.10
C GLN A 214 -6.55 -20.96 -8.96
N LEU A 215 -6.33 -20.21 -10.05
CA LEU A 215 -7.36 -19.92 -11.03
C LEU A 215 -7.75 -21.19 -11.79
N PRO A 216 -9.06 -21.48 -11.93
CA PRO A 216 -9.50 -22.62 -12.71
C PRO A 216 -8.97 -22.51 -14.14
N PRO A 217 -8.59 -23.63 -14.78
CA PRO A 217 -8.14 -23.60 -16.16
C PRO A 217 -9.25 -22.98 -17.03
N PRO A 218 -8.89 -22.23 -18.10
CA PRO A 218 -9.89 -21.71 -19.02
C PRO A 218 -10.78 -22.88 -19.47
N PRO A 219 -12.11 -22.69 -19.61
CA PRO A 219 -13.00 -23.74 -20.05
C PRO A 219 -12.42 -24.31 -21.35
N MET A 220 -12.00 -25.57 -21.29
CA MET A 220 -11.53 -26.30 -22.46
C MET A 220 -12.71 -26.30 -23.42
N GLU A 221 -12.61 -25.52 -24.50
CA GLU A 221 -13.46 -25.71 -25.66
C GLU A 221 -13.37 -27.19 -26.02
N GLU A 222 -14.50 -27.87 -25.93
CA GLU A 222 -14.63 -29.27 -26.32
C GLU A 222 -14.10 -29.40 -27.74
N ALA A 223 -12.92 -30.02 -27.88
CA ALA A 223 -12.41 -30.45 -29.16
C ALA A 223 -13.43 -31.43 -29.74
N THR A 224 -14.32 -30.93 -30.59
CA THR A 224 -15.23 -31.74 -31.38
C THR A 224 -14.40 -32.76 -32.14
N THR A 225 -14.54 -34.03 -31.74
CA THR A 225 -14.05 -35.20 -32.44
C THR A 225 -14.74 -35.27 -33.80
N GLN A 226 -14.24 -34.58 -34.82
CA GLN A 226 -14.54 -34.90 -36.20
C GLN A 226 -13.69 -36.11 -36.59
N SER A 227 -14.25 -37.28 -36.29
CA SER A 227 -13.94 -38.56 -36.93
C SER A 227 -14.18 -38.40 -38.43
N ASN A 228 -13.12 -38.07 -39.18
CA ASN A 228 -13.08 -38.25 -40.63
C ASN A 228 -12.56 -39.65 -40.92
N ASN A 229 -13.48 -40.61 -40.93
CA ASN A 229 -13.27 -41.90 -41.57
C ASN A 229 -13.19 -41.65 -43.08
N ASN A 230 -11.97 -41.63 -43.63
CA ASN A 230 -11.75 -41.90 -45.04
C ASN A 230 -11.11 -43.28 -45.15
N GLU A 231 -11.96 -44.25 -45.49
CA GLU A 231 -11.55 -45.53 -46.06
C GLU A 231 -10.94 -45.30 -47.45
N ILE A 232 -9.78 -45.92 -47.70
CA ILE A 232 -9.34 -46.39 -49.03
C ILE A 232 -8.90 -47.84 -48.83
#